data_AF-A0AA85EQ72-F1
#
_entry.id   AF-A0AA85EQ72-F1
#
_cell.length_a   1.000
_cell.length_b   1.000
_cell.length_c   1.000
_cell.angle_alpha   90.00
_cell.angle_beta   90.00
_cell.angle_gamma   90.00
#
_symmetry.space_group_name_H-M   'P 1'
#
loop_
_entity.id
_entity.type
_entity.pdbx_description
1 polymer ?
#
loop_
_entity_poly.entity_id
_entity_poly.type
_entity_poly.pdbx_seq_one_letter_code
_entity_poly.pdbx_strand_id
1 'polypeptide(L)'
;MSETIEVLCSNISITKQSESDLAGILHKIYSPISKTSVQKYPLRFSLEENRLEKLYDSLGMNKTVKTFLNYGHRTIFTPMDFSKCHASKCAVITDMNRWREADALILTEDKVPKGIRPPEQLWFSLIQESPVHIAMAGFLDNEVNFTISFRLDSTIYSPYGFYEPLNIASGKSKKVAWFVSNCIPKSPRMQYAKELSRHISVDIYGECGTLSCPKYIPTFTSSVGCLKMMRENYKFYLSFENSLCSEYVTEKLYKNALK
;
A
#
# COMPACT_ATOMS: atom_id res chain seq x y z
N MET A 1 -1.12 18.61 28.38
CA MET A 1 -0.12 18.38 27.33
C MET A 1 -0.87 18.32 26.02
N SER A 2 -0.62 19.28 25.14
CA SER A 2 -1.24 19.34 23.81
C SER A 2 -0.60 18.28 22.93
N GLU A 3 -1.28 17.15 22.72
CA GLU A 3 -0.91 16.21 21.67
C GLU A 3 -1.12 16.92 20.33
N THR A 4 -0.02 17.31 19.69
CA THR A 4 -0.01 17.61 18.26
C THR A 4 -0.51 16.36 17.54
N ILE A 5 -1.75 16.41 17.06
CA ILE A 5 -2.25 15.47 16.06
C ILE A 5 -1.35 15.67 14.84
N GLU A 6 -0.33 14.83 14.67
CA GLU A 6 0.39 14.74 13.41
C GLU A 6 -0.66 14.48 12.33
N VAL A 7 -0.73 15.37 11.35
CA VAL A 7 -1.63 15.21 10.22
C VAL A 7 -1.16 13.98 9.43
N LEU A 8 -1.71 12.82 9.76
CA LEU A 8 -1.36 11.50 9.23
C LEU A 8 -1.55 11.40 7.71
N CYS A 9 -2.48 12.19 7.17
CA CYS A 9 -2.74 12.37 5.74
C CYS A 9 -3.25 13.77 5.48
N SER A 10 -2.69 14.45 4.48
CA SER A 10 -3.11 15.80 4.11
C SER A 10 -4.02 15.78 2.88
N ASN A 11 -5.23 16.31 2.99
CA ASN A 11 -6.04 16.68 1.83
C ASN A 11 -5.57 18.04 1.32
N ILE A 12 -4.68 18.05 0.32
CA ILE A 12 -4.15 19.29 -0.25
C ILE A 12 -4.96 19.64 -1.50
N SER A 13 -5.74 20.71 -1.43
CA SER A 13 -6.35 21.35 -2.59
C SER A 13 -5.58 22.61 -2.97
N ILE A 14 -5.02 22.62 -4.17
CA ILE A 14 -4.37 23.81 -4.73
C ILE A 14 -5.45 24.65 -5.41
N THR A 15 -5.78 25.81 -4.85
CA THR A 15 -6.68 26.79 -5.49
C THR A 15 -5.94 27.52 -6.61
N LYS A 16 -6.67 28.02 -7.63
CA LYS A 16 -6.07 28.74 -8.77
C LYS A 16 -5.39 30.03 -8.28
N GLN A 17 -4.08 29.96 -8.04
CA GLN A 17 -3.20 31.11 -7.85
C GLN A 17 -2.30 31.28 -9.09
N SER A 18 -1.59 32.41 -9.18
CA SER A 18 -0.73 32.73 -10.33
C SER A 18 0.29 31.61 -10.60
N GLU A 19 0.57 31.34 -11.89
CA GLU A 19 1.50 30.26 -12.29
C GLU A 19 2.90 30.41 -11.68
N SER A 20 3.33 31.64 -11.36
CA SER A 20 4.65 31.92 -10.78
C SER A 20 4.86 31.39 -9.35
N ASP A 21 3.78 31.18 -8.58
CA ASP A 21 3.85 30.67 -7.20
C ASP A 21 3.66 29.13 -7.14
N LEU A 22 3.08 28.53 -8.18
CA LEU A 22 2.73 27.11 -8.19
C LEU A 22 3.95 26.20 -8.02
N ALA A 23 5.06 26.48 -8.71
CA ALA A 23 6.29 25.70 -8.56
C ALA A 23 6.86 25.79 -7.14
N GLY A 24 6.80 26.96 -6.51
CA GLY A 24 7.23 27.17 -5.13
C GLY A 24 6.36 26.42 -4.11
N ILE A 25 5.04 26.43 -4.30
CA ILE A 25 4.08 25.68 -3.47
C ILE A 25 4.31 24.17 -3.60
N LEU A 26 4.41 23.67 -4.84
CA LEU A 26 4.67 22.26 -5.12
C LEU A 26 6.01 21.81 -4.55
N HIS A 27 7.05 22.65 -4.69
CA HIS A 27 8.33 22.41 -4.05
C HIS A 27 8.15 22.30 -2.54
N LYS A 28 7.51 23.25 -1.84
CA LYS A 28 7.28 23.13 -0.39
C LYS A 28 6.54 21.85 0.02
N ILE A 29 5.58 21.39 -0.77
CA ILE A 29 4.82 20.16 -0.51
C ILE A 29 5.69 18.90 -0.67
N TYR A 30 6.51 18.84 -1.72
CA TYR A 30 7.31 17.65 -2.05
C TYR A 30 8.78 17.71 -1.61
N SER A 31 9.24 18.86 -1.10
CA SER A 31 10.60 19.12 -0.66
C SER A 31 10.89 18.90 0.83
N PRO A 32 10.07 18.28 1.69
CA PRO A 32 10.58 17.93 3.01
C PRO A 32 11.60 16.80 2.85
N ILE A 33 12.85 17.19 2.58
CA ILE A 33 14.06 16.39 2.75
C ILE A 33 15.03 17.24 3.56
N SER A 34 15.25 16.85 4.81
CA SER A 34 16.63 16.80 5.32
C SER A 34 16.69 15.77 6.46
N LYS A 35 17.40 14.67 6.18
CA LYS A 35 17.51 13.45 6.98
C LYS A 35 16.22 12.63 7.05
N THR A 36 15.88 11.94 5.96
CA THR A 36 15.58 10.52 6.19
C THR A 36 16.87 9.93 6.75
N SER A 37 16.97 9.82 8.08
CA SER A 37 17.79 8.75 8.62
C SER A 37 17.40 7.52 7.80
N VAL A 38 18.37 6.82 7.20
CA VAL A 38 18.13 5.43 6.78
C VAL A 38 17.35 4.85 7.96
N GLN A 39 16.09 4.47 7.74
CA GLN A 39 15.34 3.79 8.78
C GLN A 39 16.12 2.50 9.00
N LYS A 40 17.05 2.54 9.95
CA LYS A 40 17.62 1.39 10.62
C LYS A 40 16.57 0.90 11.61
N TYR A 41 15.33 0.75 11.14
CA TYR A 41 14.49 -0.26 11.74
C TYR A 41 14.96 -1.52 11.04
N PRO A 42 15.79 -2.39 11.69
CA PRO A 42 15.65 -3.80 11.37
C PRO A 42 14.15 -4.04 11.38
N LEU A 43 13.62 -4.65 10.32
CA LEU A 43 12.23 -5.07 10.24
C LEU A 43 11.81 -5.56 11.62
N ARG A 44 11.17 -4.68 12.40
CA ARG A 44 10.43 -5.11 13.55
C ARG A 44 9.23 -5.67 12.84
N PHE A 45 9.25 -6.98 12.62
CA PHE A 45 8.04 -7.75 12.75
C PHE A 45 7.44 -7.24 14.07
N SER A 46 6.48 -6.31 13.97
CA SER A 46 5.90 -5.61 15.13
C SER A 46 5.14 -6.60 16.04
N LEU A 47 5.10 -7.86 15.64
CA LEU A 47 5.04 -9.03 16.49
C LEU A 47 6.37 -9.77 16.41
N GLU A 48 7.14 -9.77 17.51
CA GLU A 48 8.14 -10.81 17.72
C GLU A 48 7.46 -12.17 17.52
N GLU A 49 8.16 -13.16 16.96
CA GLU A 49 7.61 -14.51 16.69
C GLU A 49 6.82 -15.04 17.91
N ASN A 50 7.37 -14.85 19.12
CA ASN A 50 6.72 -15.14 20.40
C ASN A 50 5.32 -14.52 20.60
N ARG A 51 5.04 -13.33 20.07
CA ARG A 51 3.71 -12.69 20.14
C ARG A 51 2.73 -13.30 19.14
N LEU A 52 3.20 -13.70 17.97
CA LEU A 52 2.40 -14.44 16.99
C LEU A 52 2.05 -15.84 17.52
N GLU A 53 3.00 -16.50 18.18
CA GLU A 53 2.78 -17.77 18.87
C GLU A 53 1.72 -17.63 19.97
N LYS A 54 1.86 -16.63 20.86
CA LYS A 54 0.84 -16.34 21.89
C LYS A 54 -0.54 -16.04 21.29
N LEU A 55 -0.58 -15.33 20.17
CA LEU A 55 -1.82 -15.03 19.46
C LEU A 55 -2.46 -16.31 18.91
N TYR A 56 -1.66 -17.17 18.28
CA TYR A 56 -2.10 -18.46 17.78
C TYR A 56 -2.61 -19.37 18.91
N ASP A 57 -1.88 -19.43 20.03
CA ASP A 57 -2.27 -20.22 21.20
C ASP A 57 -3.58 -19.71 21.82
N SER A 58 -3.84 -18.40 21.76
CA SER A 58 -5.08 -17.80 22.26
C SER A 58 -6.32 -18.15 21.44
N LEU A 59 -6.18 -18.60 20.19
CA LEU A 59 -7.29 -18.93 19.32
C LEU A 59 -7.95 -20.23 19.77
N GLY A 60 -9.21 -20.18 20.22
CA GLY A 60 -10.10 -21.33 20.43
C GLY A 60 -9.42 -22.58 21.00
N MET A 61 -9.07 -22.56 22.30
CA MET A 61 -8.29 -23.59 23.02
C MET A 61 -8.76 -25.04 22.79
N ASN A 62 -10.04 -25.24 22.45
CA ASN A 62 -10.65 -26.57 22.27
C ASN A 62 -10.59 -27.13 20.85
N LYS A 63 -10.16 -26.35 19.84
CA LYS A 63 -10.08 -26.81 18.44
C LYS A 63 -8.69 -27.34 18.09
N THR A 64 -8.67 -28.52 17.45
CA THR A 64 -7.45 -29.19 16.94
C THR A 64 -6.93 -28.60 15.64
N VAL A 65 -7.78 -27.91 14.86
CA VAL A 65 -7.44 -27.19 13.62
C VAL A 65 -8.05 -25.79 13.69
N LYS A 66 -7.23 -24.75 13.47
CA LYS A 66 -7.70 -23.35 13.41
C LYS A 66 -8.10 -22.97 12.00
N THR A 67 -9.21 -22.26 11.85
CA THR A 67 -9.73 -21.85 10.55
C THR A 67 -9.61 -20.35 10.31
N PHE A 68 -9.09 -19.97 9.15
CA PHE A 68 -8.97 -18.59 8.72
C PHE A 68 -9.87 -18.34 7.52
N LEU A 69 -10.53 -17.19 7.48
CA LEU A 69 -11.34 -16.77 6.34
C LEU A 69 -10.88 -15.40 5.85
N ASN A 70 -10.61 -15.30 4.56
CA ASN A 70 -10.51 -14.02 3.88
C ASN A 70 -11.93 -13.50 3.60
N TYR A 71 -12.30 -12.37 4.19
CA TYR A 71 -13.60 -11.74 4.04
C TYR A 71 -13.48 -10.45 3.22
N GLY A 72 -13.87 -10.54 1.95
CA GLY A 72 -13.77 -9.46 0.96
C GLY A 72 -13.35 -10.02 -0.39
N HIS A 73 -13.27 -9.18 -1.42
CA HIS A 73 -12.99 -9.64 -2.78
C HIS A 73 -11.49 -9.63 -3.10
N ARG A 74 -10.65 -8.96 -2.30
CA ARG A 74 -9.20 -9.02 -2.51
C ARG A 74 -8.70 -10.41 -2.18
N THR A 75 -8.14 -11.10 -3.16
CA THR A 75 -7.44 -12.36 -2.94
C THR A 75 -6.15 -12.11 -2.16
N ILE A 76 -6.05 -12.67 -0.96
CA ILE A 76 -4.79 -12.79 -0.24
C ILE A 76 -4.13 -14.10 -0.66
N PHE A 77 -2.84 -14.07 -1.00
CA PHE A 77 -2.08 -15.29 -1.14
C PHE A 77 -1.88 -15.92 0.24
N THR A 78 -2.71 -16.91 0.56
CA THR A 78 -2.54 -17.73 1.75
C THR A 78 -1.86 -19.04 1.36
N PRO A 79 -0.70 -19.39 1.95
CA PRO A 79 -0.11 -20.70 1.72
C PRO A 79 -1.14 -21.77 2.10
N MET A 80 -1.45 -22.69 1.18
CA MET A 80 -2.38 -23.80 1.44
C MET A 80 -1.71 -24.92 2.25
N ASP A 81 -0.39 -24.86 2.40
CA ASP A 81 0.42 -25.77 3.20
C ASP A 81 1.05 -25.01 4.37
N PHE A 82 0.59 -25.33 5.58
CA PHE A 82 1.09 -24.77 6.83
C PHE A 82 2.08 -25.70 7.54
N SER A 83 2.46 -26.83 6.94
CA SER A 83 3.32 -27.84 7.59
C SER A 83 4.67 -27.30 8.08
N LYS A 84 5.16 -26.23 7.46
CA LYS A 84 6.42 -25.55 7.81
C LYS A 84 6.25 -24.36 8.77
N CYS A 85 5.02 -24.04 9.16
CA CYS A 85 4.71 -22.95 10.09
C CYS A 85 4.63 -23.48 11.53
N HIS A 86 4.96 -22.65 12.51
CA HIS A 86 4.68 -22.95 13.93
C HIS A 86 3.20 -23.33 14.11
N ALA A 87 2.31 -22.51 13.56
CA ALA A 87 0.89 -22.77 13.43
C ALA A 87 0.58 -23.70 12.24
N SER A 88 0.90 -25.00 12.35
CA SER A 88 0.76 -25.96 11.25
C SER A 88 -0.63 -26.58 11.09
N LYS A 89 -1.46 -26.56 12.15
CA LYS A 89 -2.82 -27.11 12.13
C LYS A 89 -3.83 -26.03 11.74
N CYS A 90 -3.68 -25.51 10.54
CA CYS A 90 -4.52 -24.42 10.03
C CYS A 90 -5.23 -24.82 8.73
N ALA A 91 -6.43 -24.28 8.52
CA ALA A 91 -7.17 -24.43 7.27
C ALA A 91 -7.75 -23.09 6.83
N VAL A 92 -7.86 -22.88 5.51
CA VAL A 92 -8.46 -21.68 4.94
C VAL A 92 -9.87 -22.00 4.47
N ILE A 93 -10.84 -21.22 4.94
CA ILE A 93 -12.21 -21.22 4.44
C ILE A 93 -12.28 -20.17 3.32
N THR A 94 -12.97 -20.47 2.23
CA THR A 94 -13.13 -19.58 1.06
C THR A 94 -14.55 -19.04 0.90
N ASP A 95 -15.56 -19.72 1.44
CA ASP A 95 -16.95 -19.26 1.41
C ASP A 95 -17.22 -18.25 2.52
N MET A 96 -17.45 -16.99 2.12
CA MET A 96 -17.73 -15.87 3.05
C MET A 96 -18.98 -16.08 3.91
N ASN A 97 -19.92 -16.95 3.53
CA ASN A 97 -21.11 -17.22 4.33
C ASN A 97 -20.80 -18.03 5.60
N ARG A 98 -19.67 -18.74 5.60
CA ARG A 98 -19.21 -19.57 6.73
C ARG A 98 -18.37 -18.79 7.74
N TRP A 99 -18.44 -17.46 7.71
CA TRP A 99 -17.61 -16.61 8.55
C TRP A 99 -17.74 -16.90 10.05
N ARG A 100 -18.88 -17.40 10.54
CA ARG A 100 -19.07 -17.78 11.96
C ARG A 100 -18.28 -19.02 12.38
N GLU A 101 -17.87 -19.86 11.43
CA GLU A 101 -17.07 -21.06 11.70
C GLU A 101 -15.57 -20.74 11.83
N ALA A 102 -15.15 -19.61 11.26
CA ALA A 102 -13.76 -19.15 11.26
C ALA A 102 -13.31 -18.77 12.67
N ASP A 103 -12.11 -19.17 13.06
CA ASP A 103 -11.45 -18.67 14.27
C ASP A 103 -10.88 -17.27 14.07
N ALA A 104 -10.47 -16.96 12.84
CA ALA A 104 -9.98 -15.64 12.48
C ALA A 104 -10.47 -15.19 11.08
N LEU A 105 -10.79 -13.91 10.98
CA LEU A 105 -11.21 -13.23 9.76
C LEU A 105 -10.15 -12.22 9.35
N ILE A 106 -9.79 -12.22 8.08
CA ILE A 106 -9.02 -11.13 7.46
C ILE A 106 -9.96 -10.33 6.58
N LEU A 107 -10.33 -9.15 7.04
CA LEU A 107 -11.20 -8.21 6.34
C LEU A 107 -10.35 -7.42 5.34
N THR A 108 -10.68 -7.50 4.04
CA THR A 108 -9.83 -6.93 2.98
C THR A 108 -10.40 -5.72 2.27
N GLU A 109 -11.60 -5.32 2.64
CA GLU A 109 -12.37 -4.21 2.08
C GLU A 109 -13.16 -3.53 3.19
N ASP A 110 -13.94 -2.51 2.83
CA ASP A 110 -14.91 -1.86 3.71
C ASP A 110 -16.15 -2.73 4.00
N LYS A 111 -16.01 -4.07 3.94
CA LYS A 111 -17.08 -5.03 4.16
C LYS A 111 -16.81 -5.84 5.41
N VAL A 112 -17.79 -5.86 6.30
CA VAL A 112 -17.79 -6.67 7.52
C VAL A 112 -19.00 -7.61 7.54
N PRO A 113 -18.88 -8.79 8.15
CA PRO A 113 -20.02 -9.68 8.32
C PRO A 113 -21.16 -9.00 9.09
N LYS A 114 -22.41 -9.25 8.65
CA LYS A 114 -23.59 -8.76 9.35
C LYS A 114 -23.96 -9.72 10.50
N GLY A 115 -24.01 -9.17 11.71
CA GLY A 115 -24.49 -9.85 12.91
C GLY A 115 -23.46 -9.89 14.03
N ILE A 116 -23.83 -10.54 15.15
CA ILE A 116 -22.99 -10.59 16.35
C ILE A 116 -21.77 -11.46 16.09
N ARG A 117 -20.58 -10.90 16.31
CA ARG A 117 -19.29 -11.57 16.26
C ARG A 117 -19.19 -12.63 17.38
N PRO A 118 -18.78 -13.88 17.09
CA PRO A 118 -18.53 -14.88 18.12
C PRO A 118 -17.47 -14.42 19.15
N PRO A 119 -17.64 -14.72 20.45
CA PRO A 119 -16.80 -14.17 21.54
C PRO A 119 -15.28 -14.41 21.45
N GLU A 120 -14.83 -15.40 20.67
CA GLU A 120 -13.41 -15.77 20.54
C GLU A 120 -12.87 -15.62 19.11
N GLN A 121 -13.74 -15.27 18.16
CA GLN A 121 -13.34 -15.10 16.78
C GLN A 121 -12.55 -13.81 16.65
N LEU A 122 -11.34 -13.84 16.06
CA LEU A 122 -10.50 -12.66 15.87
C LEU A 122 -10.73 -11.99 14.51
N TRP A 123 -10.74 -10.66 14.47
CA TRP A 123 -10.87 -9.89 13.24
C TRP A 123 -9.58 -9.09 12.99
N PHE A 124 -9.01 -9.30 11.81
CA PHE A 124 -7.84 -8.60 11.28
C PHE A 124 -8.30 -7.69 10.16
N SER A 125 -7.90 -6.42 10.17
CA SER A 125 -8.12 -5.50 9.06
C SER A 125 -6.90 -5.44 8.17
N LEU A 126 -7.01 -5.90 6.92
CA LEU A 126 -5.97 -5.75 5.91
C LEU A 126 -6.17 -4.43 5.16
N ILE A 127 -5.29 -3.48 5.44
CA ILE A 127 -5.33 -2.14 4.87
C ILE A 127 -4.03 -1.87 4.11
N GLN A 128 -4.16 -1.75 2.79
CA GLN A 128 -3.05 -1.37 1.91
C GLN A 128 -3.30 -0.03 1.20
N GLU A 129 -4.46 0.59 1.39
CA GLU A 129 -4.75 1.90 0.79
C GLU A 129 -4.50 3.03 1.78
N SER A 130 -4.35 4.26 1.30
CA SER A 130 -4.24 5.44 2.16
C SER A 130 -5.52 5.67 2.98
N PRO A 131 -5.43 6.12 4.25
CA PRO A 131 -6.58 6.39 5.11
C PRO A 131 -7.67 7.26 4.50
N VAL A 132 -7.29 8.21 3.63
CA VAL A 132 -8.26 9.08 2.94
C VAL A 132 -9.09 8.36 1.89
N HIS A 133 -8.73 7.14 1.49
CA HIS A 133 -9.41 6.33 0.47
C HIS A 133 -10.11 5.10 1.07
N ILE A 134 -10.23 5.01 2.40
CA ILE A 134 -10.84 3.87 3.11
C ILE A 134 -12.10 4.36 3.82
N ALA A 135 -13.25 3.77 3.49
CA ALA A 135 -14.51 4.12 4.16
C ALA A 135 -14.62 3.49 5.56
N MET A 136 -13.97 2.34 5.78
CA MET A 136 -14.02 1.59 7.05
C MET A 136 -13.24 2.26 8.19
N ALA A 137 -12.37 3.25 7.92
CA ALA A 137 -11.50 3.85 8.93
C ALA A 137 -12.24 4.34 10.18
N GLY A 138 -13.44 4.91 10.02
CA GLY A 138 -14.26 5.37 11.16
C GLY A 138 -15.03 4.25 11.90
N PHE A 139 -15.14 3.05 11.32
CA PHE A 139 -15.85 1.91 11.90
C PHE A 139 -14.91 0.95 12.67
N LEU A 140 -13.62 0.96 12.33
CA LEU A 140 -12.68 -0.07 12.82
C LEU A 140 -12.29 0.06 14.28
N ASP A 141 -12.34 1.26 14.85
CA ASP A 141 -11.75 1.55 16.15
C ASP A 141 -12.25 0.66 17.30
N ASN A 142 -13.38 -0.04 17.15
CA ASN A 142 -13.91 -0.97 18.14
C ASN A 142 -14.32 -2.35 17.60
N GLU A 143 -14.11 -2.63 16.32
CA GLU A 143 -14.69 -3.81 15.64
C GLU A 143 -13.63 -4.86 15.30
N VAL A 144 -12.36 -4.43 15.15
CA VAL A 144 -11.22 -5.30 14.84
C VAL A 144 -10.25 -5.40 16.01
N ASN A 145 -9.53 -6.51 16.09
CA ASN A 145 -8.49 -6.70 17.11
C ASN A 145 -7.12 -6.27 16.62
N PHE A 146 -6.86 -6.50 15.33
CA PHE A 146 -5.51 -6.40 14.77
C PHE A 146 -5.55 -5.75 13.38
N THR A 147 -4.47 -5.07 13.04
CA THR A 147 -4.28 -4.43 11.74
C THR A 147 -3.13 -5.08 10.98
N ILE A 148 -3.31 -5.25 9.68
CA ILE A 148 -2.29 -5.71 8.72
C ILE A 148 -2.10 -4.57 7.73
N SER A 149 -0.99 -3.84 7.78
CA SER A 149 -0.81 -2.65 6.95
C SER A 149 0.65 -2.28 6.68
N PHE A 150 0.88 -1.40 5.71
CA PHE A 150 2.18 -0.78 5.46
C PHE A 150 2.60 0.19 6.56
N ARG A 151 1.71 0.57 7.48
CA ARG A 151 2.06 1.46 8.59
C ARG A 151 2.92 0.74 9.63
N LEU A 152 3.91 1.44 10.15
CA LEU A 152 4.86 0.90 11.14
C LEU A 152 4.19 0.63 12.49
N ASP A 153 3.06 1.27 12.77
CA ASP A 153 2.25 1.07 13.98
C ASP A 153 1.19 -0.04 13.84
N SER A 154 1.13 -0.73 12.69
CA SER A 154 0.20 -1.86 12.52
C SER A 154 0.61 -3.09 13.33
N THR A 155 -0.37 -3.91 13.70
CA THR A 155 -0.11 -5.16 14.45
C THR A 155 0.78 -6.10 13.65
N ILE A 156 0.44 -6.32 12.37
CA ILE A 156 1.23 -7.09 11.41
C ILE A 156 1.70 -6.13 10.33
N TYR A 157 2.98 -5.76 10.38
CA TYR A 157 3.60 -4.95 9.35
C TYR A 157 3.65 -5.69 8.01
N SER A 158 3.06 -5.09 6.98
CA SER A 158 2.96 -5.65 5.62
C SER A 158 3.44 -4.59 4.61
N PRO A 159 4.76 -4.50 4.38
CA PRO A 159 5.33 -3.51 3.48
C PRO A 159 5.07 -3.83 2.02
N TYR A 160 5.03 -2.79 1.19
CA TYR A 160 4.97 -2.93 -0.27
C TYR A 160 6.28 -3.44 -0.89
N GLY A 161 7.40 -3.26 -0.21
CA GLY A 161 8.70 -3.75 -0.60
C GLY A 161 9.82 -3.16 0.26
N PHE A 162 11.06 -3.41 -0.17
CA PHE A 162 12.27 -2.95 0.49
C PHE A 162 13.10 -2.13 -0.49
N TYR A 163 13.86 -1.18 0.05
CA TYR A 163 14.79 -0.40 -0.74
C TYR A 163 16.12 -1.13 -0.84
N GLU A 164 16.52 -1.46 -2.06
CA GLU A 164 17.85 -1.91 -2.39
C GLU A 164 18.50 -0.86 -3.29
N PRO A 165 19.65 -0.27 -2.91
CA PRO A 165 20.32 0.72 -3.74
C PRO A 165 20.72 0.11 -5.08
N LEU A 166 20.24 0.71 -6.17
CA LEU A 166 20.59 0.27 -7.52
C LEU A 166 20.97 1.48 -8.39
N ASN A 167 22.14 1.43 -9.02
CA ASN A 167 22.64 2.51 -9.89
C ASN A 167 22.29 2.18 -11.36
N ILE A 168 21.23 2.78 -11.90
CA ILE A 168 20.67 2.40 -13.22
C ILE A 168 20.52 3.60 -14.18
N ALA A 169 21.43 4.56 -14.19
CA ALA A 169 21.29 5.70 -15.12
C ALA A 169 22.00 5.52 -16.48
N SER A 170 22.94 4.56 -16.57
CA SER A 170 23.81 4.42 -17.75
C SER A 170 23.06 3.90 -18.98
N GLY A 171 23.38 4.45 -20.16
CA GLY A 171 22.83 4.02 -21.45
C GLY A 171 21.42 4.51 -21.79
N LYS A 172 20.74 5.24 -20.89
CA LYS A 172 19.35 5.66 -21.08
C LYS A 172 19.23 7.02 -21.78
N SER A 173 18.33 7.13 -22.75
CA SER A 173 18.14 8.34 -23.56
C SER A 173 16.96 9.21 -23.08
N LYS A 174 15.84 8.59 -22.69
CA LYS A 174 14.63 9.30 -22.26
C LYS A 174 14.77 9.82 -20.83
N LYS A 175 14.07 10.92 -20.53
CA LYS A 175 14.25 11.67 -19.28
C LYS A 175 13.41 11.10 -18.16
N VAL A 176 12.09 11.32 -18.21
CA VAL A 176 11.17 10.99 -17.11
C VAL A 176 10.00 10.18 -17.65
N ALA A 177 9.65 9.09 -16.97
CA ALA A 177 8.40 8.36 -17.19
C ALA A 177 7.47 8.48 -15.99
N TRP A 178 6.17 8.49 -16.26
CA TRP A 178 5.15 8.40 -15.22
C TRP A 178 3.99 7.51 -15.67
N PHE A 179 3.62 6.53 -14.85
CA PHE A 179 2.53 5.60 -15.14
C PHE A 179 1.40 5.87 -14.15
N VAL A 180 0.26 6.34 -14.66
CA VAL A 180 -0.83 6.86 -13.83
C VAL A 180 -2.19 6.65 -14.48
N SER A 181 -3.14 6.13 -13.70
CA SER A 181 -4.54 5.93 -14.10
C SER A 181 -5.54 6.69 -13.23
N ASN A 182 -5.25 6.94 -11.96
CA ASN A 182 -6.12 7.78 -11.12
C ASN A 182 -5.84 9.28 -11.36
N CYS A 183 -6.69 9.93 -12.15
CA CYS A 183 -6.51 11.33 -12.57
C CYS A 183 -7.10 12.36 -11.59
N ILE A 184 -7.82 11.90 -10.57
CA ILE A 184 -8.41 12.74 -9.51
C ILE A 184 -7.87 12.27 -8.15
N PRO A 185 -6.54 12.36 -7.93
CA PRO A 185 -5.93 11.97 -6.67
C PRO A 185 -6.24 12.98 -5.55
N LYS A 186 -6.04 12.55 -4.30
CA LYS A 186 -6.03 13.42 -3.12
C LYS A 186 -4.65 14.03 -2.83
N SER A 187 -3.74 13.95 -3.81
CA SER A 187 -2.42 14.58 -3.81
C SER A 187 -2.27 15.54 -5.00
N PRO A 188 -1.36 16.53 -4.92
CA PRO A 188 -1.12 17.46 -6.02
C PRO A 188 -0.23 16.90 -7.14
N ARG A 189 -0.17 15.56 -7.29
CA ARG A 189 0.75 14.89 -8.23
C ARG A 189 0.50 15.25 -9.69
N MET A 190 -0.76 15.52 -10.06
CA MET A 190 -1.12 15.92 -11.42
C MET A 190 -0.55 17.30 -11.75
N GLN A 191 -0.67 18.23 -10.80
CA GLN A 191 -0.11 19.58 -10.90
C GLN A 191 1.41 19.53 -10.97
N TYR A 192 2.05 18.70 -10.14
CA TYR A 192 3.49 18.50 -10.16
C TYR A 192 3.99 18.01 -11.51
N ALA A 193 3.41 16.92 -12.02
CA ALA A 193 3.83 16.38 -13.31
C ALA A 193 3.59 17.37 -14.45
N LYS A 194 2.46 18.10 -14.43
CA LYS A 194 2.17 19.13 -15.42
C LYS A 194 3.21 20.25 -15.41
N GLU A 195 3.59 20.75 -14.23
CA GLU A 195 4.64 21.77 -14.16
C GLU A 195 6.01 21.24 -14.56
N LEU A 196 6.37 20.04 -14.11
CA LEU A 196 7.63 19.41 -14.51
C LEU A 196 7.73 19.27 -16.05
N SER A 197 6.63 18.89 -16.72
CA SER A 197 6.55 18.77 -18.17
C SER A 197 6.84 20.07 -18.94
N ARG A 198 6.75 21.24 -18.30
CA ARG A 198 7.12 22.52 -18.92
C ARG A 198 8.64 22.71 -19.01
N HIS A 199 9.41 21.99 -18.18
CA HIS A 199 10.85 22.17 -18.04
C HIS A 199 11.67 20.98 -18.53
N ILE A 200 11.10 19.76 -18.51
CA ILE A 200 11.74 18.54 -18.98
C ILE A 200 10.71 17.64 -19.67
N SER A 201 11.16 16.83 -20.63
CA SER A 201 10.29 15.83 -21.26
C SER A 201 9.84 14.79 -20.23
N VAL A 202 8.53 14.71 -19.99
CA VAL A 202 7.87 13.72 -19.14
C VAL A 202 6.88 12.93 -19.99
N ASP A 203 7.15 11.64 -20.15
CA ASP A 203 6.28 10.72 -20.86
C ASP A 203 5.25 10.15 -19.86
N ILE A 204 3.97 10.51 -20.04
CA ILE A 204 2.87 10.10 -19.15
C ILE A 204 2.07 8.97 -19.81
N TYR A 205 2.12 7.80 -19.19
CA TYR A 205 1.45 6.57 -19.60
C TYR A 205 0.20 6.30 -18.77
N GLY A 206 -0.84 5.76 -19.40
CA GLY A 206 -2.09 5.35 -18.75
C GLY A 206 -3.23 6.35 -18.97
N GLU A 207 -4.32 6.20 -18.22
CA GLU A 207 -5.57 6.94 -18.44
C GLU A 207 -5.43 8.46 -18.26
N CYS A 208 -4.42 8.92 -17.52
CA CYS A 208 -4.17 10.35 -17.30
C CYS A 208 -3.14 10.96 -18.24
N GLY A 209 -2.63 10.17 -19.19
CA GLY A 209 -1.61 10.56 -20.14
C GLY A 209 -2.05 10.36 -21.58
N THR A 210 -1.18 10.73 -22.51
CA THR A 210 -1.40 10.52 -23.95
C THR A 210 -0.73 9.25 -24.45
N LEU A 211 0.15 8.65 -23.66
CA LEU A 211 0.87 7.42 -24.02
C LEU A 211 0.16 6.20 -23.43
N SER A 212 0.21 5.12 -24.18
CA SER A 212 -0.29 3.81 -23.74
C SER A 212 0.83 2.79 -23.80
N CYS A 213 0.73 1.80 -22.92
CA CYS A 213 1.58 0.63 -23.01
C CYS A 213 1.38 -0.08 -24.35
N PRO A 214 2.45 -0.50 -25.05
CA PRO A 214 2.32 -1.28 -26.28
C PRO A 214 1.47 -2.53 -26.05
N LYS A 215 0.38 -2.67 -26.82
CA LYS A 215 -0.61 -3.77 -26.70
C LYS A 215 -0.04 -5.17 -26.98
N TYR A 216 1.14 -5.26 -27.60
CA TYR A 216 1.84 -6.53 -27.86
C TYR A 216 2.49 -7.15 -26.60
N ILE A 217 2.35 -6.52 -25.43
CA ILE A 217 2.79 -7.06 -24.14
C ILE A 217 1.55 -7.63 -23.42
N PRO A 218 1.43 -8.96 -23.28
CA PRO A 218 0.15 -9.64 -23.07
C PRO A 218 -0.34 -9.65 -21.61
N THR A 219 -0.42 -8.50 -20.93
CA THR A 219 -1.10 -8.40 -19.61
C THR A 219 -1.62 -6.99 -19.33
N PHE A 220 -2.82 -6.88 -18.75
CA PHE A 220 -3.58 -5.63 -18.58
C PHE A 220 -3.28 -4.85 -17.29
N THR A 221 -2.26 -5.25 -16.54
CA THR A 221 -1.80 -4.58 -15.32
C THR A 221 -0.35 -4.19 -15.51
N SER A 222 0.00 -2.90 -15.56
CA SER A 222 1.38 -2.39 -15.47
C SER A 222 2.42 -3.37 -16.01
N SER A 223 2.24 -3.82 -17.26
CA SER A 223 2.73 -5.14 -17.66
C SER A 223 4.23 -5.24 -17.44
N VAL A 224 4.71 -6.42 -17.05
CA VAL A 224 6.13 -6.64 -16.78
C VAL A 224 7.01 -6.07 -17.90
N GLY A 225 6.54 -6.19 -19.16
CA GLY A 225 7.20 -5.59 -20.31
C GLY A 225 7.15 -4.06 -20.37
N CYS A 226 6.07 -3.41 -19.93
CA CYS A 226 5.99 -1.96 -19.87
C CYS A 226 6.89 -1.35 -18.79
N LEU A 227 6.93 -1.97 -17.61
CA LEU A 227 7.87 -1.59 -16.56
C LEU A 227 9.32 -1.87 -17.00
N LYS A 228 9.57 -2.97 -17.71
CA LYS A 228 10.88 -3.25 -18.33
C LYS A 228 11.28 -2.16 -19.33
N MET A 229 10.39 -1.79 -20.25
CA MET A 229 10.62 -0.72 -21.24
C MET A 229 10.91 0.61 -20.54
N MET A 230 10.17 0.93 -19.47
CA MET A 230 10.46 2.10 -18.65
C MET A 230 11.89 2.03 -18.08
N ARG A 231 12.25 0.91 -17.46
CA ARG A 231 13.57 0.71 -16.84
C ARG A 231 14.71 0.74 -17.82
N GLU A 232 14.53 0.32 -19.06
CA GLU A 232 15.59 0.30 -20.06
C GLU A 232 15.81 1.68 -20.70
N ASN A 233 14.76 2.52 -20.77
CA ASN A 233 14.79 3.73 -21.58
C ASN A 233 14.84 5.04 -20.78
N TYR A 234 14.33 5.07 -19.54
CA TYR A 234 14.15 6.30 -18.77
C TYR A 234 15.12 6.45 -17.61
N LYS A 235 15.71 7.65 -17.51
CA LYS A 235 16.61 8.04 -16.41
C LYS A 235 15.89 8.18 -15.08
N PHE A 236 14.66 8.69 -15.10
CA PHE A 236 13.86 8.95 -13.90
C PHE A 236 12.44 8.39 -14.04
N TYR A 237 11.86 8.00 -12.91
CA TYR A 237 10.48 7.56 -12.79
C TYR A 237 9.78 8.35 -11.69
N LEU A 238 8.58 8.86 -11.96
CA LEU A 238 7.76 9.54 -10.95
C LEU A 238 6.93 8.51 -10.17
N SER A 239 7.31 8.23 -8.94
CA SER A 239 6.61 7.29 -8.05
C SER A 239 5.61 8.00 -7.11
N PHE A 240 4.83 8.95 -7.63
CA PHE A 240 3.92 9.74 -6.79
C PHE A 240 2.66 8.98 -6.37
N GLU A 241 2.42 8.97 -5.07
CA GLU A 241 1.22 8.39 -4.48
C GLU A 241 -0.03 9.21 -4.73
N ASN A 242 -1.18 8.53 -4.72
CA ASN A 242 -2.51 9.14 -4.91
C ASN A 242 -2.92 10.05 -3.73
N SER A 243 -2.21 9.98 -2.60
CA SER A 243 -2.45 10.71 -1.37
C SER A 243 -1.12 11.03 -0.70
N LEU A 244 -1.05 12.13 0.06
CA LEU A 244 0.13 12.47 0.87
C LEU A 244 -0.13 12.07 2.32
N CYS A 245 0.39 10.89 2.68
CA CYS A 245 0.24 10.29 3.99
C CYS A 245 1.59 9.85 4.54
N SER A 246 1.74 9.88 5.86
CA SER A 246 2.93 9.34 6.52
C SER A 246 3.08 7.85 6.19
N GLU A 247 4.31 7.42 5.92
CA GLU A 247 4.71 6.02 5.63
C GLU A 247 4.06 5.39 4.39
N TYR A 248 3.20 6.10 3.67
CA TYR A 248 2.52 5.57 2.49
C TYR A 248 3.44 5.59 1.27
N VAL A 249 4.21 4.52 1.12
CA VAL A 249 5.11 4.28 -0.01
C VAL A 249 4.77 2.91 -0.59
N THR A 250 4.37 2.87 -1.86
CA THR A 250 3.69 1.69 -2.42
C THR A 250 4.51 0.97 -3.50
N GLU A 251 3.85 0.10 -4.28
CA GLU A 251 4.42 -0.54 -5.45
C GLU A 251 5.01 0.46 -6.46
N LYS A 252 4.56 1.72 -6.46
CA LYS A 252 5.06 2.75 -7.36
C LYS A 252 6.56 2.99 -7.17
N LEU A 253 7.06 2.99 -5.93
CA LEU A 253 8.49 3.02 -5.69
C LEU A 253 9.09 1.62 -5.81
N TYR A 254 8.59 0.68 -4.99
CA TYR A 254 9.29 -0.59 -4.77
C TYR A 254 9.23 -1.57 -5.94
N LYS A 255 8.14 -1.58 -6.72
CA LYS A 255 7.96 -2.53 -7.83
C LYS A 255 8.17 -1.87 -9.19
N ASN A 256 7.74 -0.62 -9.34
CA ASN A 256 7.85 0.06 -10.63
C ASN A 256 9.22 0.72 -10.80
N ALA A 257 9.72 1.45 -9.79
CA ALA A 257 10.95 2.24 -9.94
C ALA A 257 12.24 1.46 -9.66
N LEU A 258 12.23 0.55 -8.67
CA LEU A 258 13.46 -0.07 -8.13
C LEU A 258 13.75 -1.51 -8.60
N LYS A 259 12.74 -2.26 -9.04
CA LYS A 259 12.87 -3.66 -9.50
C LYS A 259 12.94 -3.76 -11.00
#